data_AF-A0A6I2H2Y9-F1
#
_entry.id   AF-A0A6I2H2Y9-F1
#
_cell.length_a   1.000
_cell.length_b   1.000
_cell.length_c   1.000
_cell.angle_alpha   90.00
_cell.angle_beta   90.00
_cell.angle_gamma   90.00
#
_symmetry.space_group_name_H-M   'P 1'
#
loop_
_entity.id
_entity.type
_entity.pdbx_description
1 polymer ?
#
loop_
_entity_poly.entity_id
_entity_poly.type
_entity_poly.pdbx_seq_one_letter_code
_entity_poly.pdbx_strand_id
1 'polypeptide(L)'
;MSGLLRTEGGLAPTATPSVRAALQRLLATGDDPVALGLRLTLGLVMLPHGLQKTLGGFGGYGFEGTMGFFTGTMHIPWPFALAAILAESLGALALVLGLGGRAAALGIAVNMAVAALTSHLDNGFFMNWFGNQKGEGFEYHLLAIGIALAVVVRGSGRWSLDRWLARS
;
A
#
# COMPACT_ATOMS: atom_id res chain seq x y z
N MET A 1 -7.93 2.52 -66.66
CA MET A 1 -6.99 3.27 -65.79
C MET A 1 -7.78 3.81 -64.61
N SER A 2 -7.27 3.55 -63.40
CA SER A 2 -7.48 4.27 -62.13
C SER A 2 -8.93 4.53 -61.64
N GLY A 3 -9.32 4.19 -60.41
CA GLY A 3 -8.52 3.86 -59.25
C GLY A 3 -9.38 3.41 -58.08
N LEU A 4 -8.85 2.42 -57.36
CA LEU A 4 -9.25 2.04 -56.02
C LEU A 4 -8.99 3.21 -55.07
N LEU A 5 -10.01 3.72 -54.39
CA LEU A 5 -9.81 4.47 -53.16
C LEU A 5 -10.37 3.64 -52.01
N ARG A 6 -9.41 3.03 -51.31
CA ARG A 6 -9.57 2.28 -50.07
C ARG A 6 -10.24 3.17 -49.02
N THR A 7 -11.16 2.56 -48.31
CA THR A 7 -11.77 3.05 -47.08
C THR A 7 -10.69 3.46 -46.08
N GLU A 8 -10.66 4.74 -45.73
CA GLU A 8 -9.89 5.30 -44.62
C GLU A 8 -10.30 4.55 -43.33
N GLY A 9 -9.41 3.71 -42.82
CA GLY A 9 -9.51 3.11 -41.50
C GLY A 9 -9.32 4.19 -40.43
N GLY A 10 -10.39 4.90 -40.11
CA GLY A 10 -10.42 5.79 -38.95
C GLY A 10 -10.25 4.97 -37.68
N LEU A 11 -9.09 5.07 -37.03
CA LEU A 11 -8.92 4.58 -35.66
C LEU A 11 -9.99 5.25 -34.78
N ALA A 12 -10.92 4.45 -34.27
CA ALA A 12 -11.91 4.92 -33.33
C ALA A 12 -11.21 5.55 -32.10
N PRO A 13 -11.63 6.74 -31.64
CA PRO A 13 -11.00 7.38 -30.49
C PRO A 13 -11.17 6.51 -29.25
N THR A 14 -10.06 6.11 -28.62
CA THR A 14 -10.07 5.38 -27.36
C THR A 14 -10.65 6.28 -26.27
N ALA A 15 -11.91 6.05 -25.88
CA ALA A 15 -12.57 6.82 -24.85
C ALA A 15 -11.79 6.76 -23.53
N THR A 16 -11.45 7.93 -22.97
CA THR A 16 -10.81 8.04 -21.67
C THR A 16 -11.73 7.42 -20.60
N PRO A 17 -11.23 6.56 -19.70
CA PRO A 17 -12.07 5.96 -18.67
C PRO A 17 -12.69 7.05 -17.79
N SER A 18 -14.00 6.98 -17.53
CA SER A 18 -14.65 7.88 -16.58
C SER A 18 -14.14 7.63 -15.16
N VAL A 19 -14.19 8.65 -14.29
CA VAL A 19 -13.84 8.53 -12.87
C VAL A 19 -14.59 7.37 -12.20
N ARG A 20 -15.87 7.20 -12.56
CA ARG A 20 -16.69 6.07 -12.08
C ARG A 20 -16.10 4.71 -12.48
N ALA A 21 -15.68 4.56 -13.73
CA ALA A 21 -15.06 3.32 -14.20
C ALA A 21 -13.73 3.04 -13.49
N ALA A 22 -12.94 4.07 -13.21
CA ALA A 22 -11.70 3.93 -12.44
C ALA A 22 -11.98 3.50 -10.99
N LEU A 23 -12.94 4.15 -10.30
CA LEU A 23 -13.36 3.79 -8.95
C LEU A 23 -13.90 2.35 -8.89
N GLN A 24 -14.72 1.96 -9.85
CA GLN A 24 -15.23 0.58 -9.95
C GLN A 24 -14.09 -0.43 -10.08
N ARG A 25 -13.06 -0.14 -10.88
CA ARG A 25 -11.87 -1.01 -11.00
C ARG A 25 -11.08 -1.09 -9.70
N LEU A 26 -10.94 0.02 -8.98
CA LEU A 26 -10.23 0.06 -7.70
C LEU A 26 -10.96 -0.75 -6.61
N LEU A 27 -12.29 -0.64 -6.56
CA LEU A 27 -13.14 -1.32 -5.57
C LEU A 27 -13.52 -2.75 -5.99
N ALA A 28 -13.31 -3.12 -7.26
CA ALA A 28 -13.65 -4.45 -7.77
C ALA A 28 -12.92 -5.55 -7.00
N THR A 29 -13.72 -6.41 -6.35
CA THR A 29 -13.24 -7.51 -5.53
C THR A 29 -14.23 -8.67 -5.51
N GLY A 30 -13.71 -9.89 -5.44
CA GLY A 30 -14.50 -11.13 -5.39
C GLY A 30 -14.83 -11.59 -3.98
N ASP A 31 -15.56 -12.71 -3.88
CA ASP A 31 -15.74 -13.46 -2.64
C ASP A 31 -14.51 -14.32 -2.32
N ASP A 32 -13.40 -13.66 -2.03
CA ASP A 32 -12.10 -14.31 -1.92
C ASP A 32 -11.65 -14.40 -0.44
N PRO A 33 -11.72 -15.59 0.19
CA PRO A 33 -11.27 -15.78 1.57
C PRO A 33 -9.73 -15.71 1.70
N VAL A 34 -8.97 -16.00 0.63
CA VAL A 34 -7.50 -15.89 0.66
C VAL A 34 -7.10 -14.42 0.68
N ALA A 35 -7.70 -13.59 -0.18
CA ALA A 35 -7.47 -12.15 -0.17
C ALA A 35 -7.90 -11.50 1.15
N LEU A 36 -8.98 -11.97 1.78
CA LEU A 36 -9.37 -11.56 3.14
C LEU A 36 -8.27 -11.88 4.15
N GLY A 37 -7.74 -13.11 4.14
CA GLY A 37 -6.65 -13.52 5.04
C GLY A 37 -5.42 -12.63 4.88
N LEU A 38 -4.94 -12.47 3.64
CA LEU A 38 -3.79 -11.62 3.32
C LEU A 38 -4.00 -10.16 3.74
N ARG A 39 -5.19 -9.62 3.44
CA ARG A 39 -5.59 -8.26 3.81
C ARG A 39 -5.57 -8.05 5.32
N LEU A 40 -6.19 -8.95 6.08
CA LEU A 40 -6.25 -8.83 7.54
C LEU A 40 -4.88 -9.02 8.17
N THR A 41 -4.09 -9.99 7.71
CA THR A 41 -2.71 -10.19 8.20
C THR A 41 -1.90 -8.92 7.98
N LEU A 42 -1.88 -8.36 6.77
CA LEU A 42 -1.14 -7.14 6.48
C LEU A 42 -1.64 -5.95 7.32
N GLY A 43 -2.95 -5.73 7.35
CA GLY A 43 -3.55 -4.61 8.08
C GLY A 43 -3.30 -4.69 9.59
N LEU A 44 -3.49 -5.86 10.20
CA LEU A 44 -3.32 -6.05 11.65
C LEU A 44 -1.85 -5.95 12.07
N VAL A 45 -0.92 -6.45 11.26
CA VAL A 45 0.51 -6.35 11.56
C VAL A 45 1.00 -4.91 11.36
N MET A 46 0.52 -4.20 10.32
CA MET A 46 0.92 -2.81 10.05
C MET A 46 0.29 -1.78 10.99
N LEU A 47 -0.89 -2.06 11.55
CA LEU A 47 -1.61 -1.10 12.38
C LEU A 47 -0.82 -0.64 13.62
N PRO A 48 -0.14 -1.51 14.40
CA PRO A 48 0.78 -1.08 15.45
C PRO A 48 1.84 -0.09 14.97
N HIS A 49 2.45 -0.30 13.80
CA HIS A 49 3.46 0.61 13.24
C HIS A 49 2.86 1.98 12.90
N GLY A 50 1.65 2.02 12.36
CA GLY A 50 0.90 3.25 12.15
C GLY A 50 0.57 3.98 13.47
N LEU A 51 0.17 3.23 14.50
CA LEU A 51 -0.15 3.78 15.83
C LEU A 51 1.09 4.29 16.56
N GLN A 52 2.26 3.66 16.39
CA GLN A 52 3.54 4.18 16.86
C GLN A 52 3.83 5.56 16.26
N LYS A 53 3.59 5.71 14.96
CA LYS A 53 3.89 6.94 14.21
C LYS A 53 2.89 8.06 14.43
N THR A 54 1.66 7.75 14.83
CA THR A 54 0.59 8.75 14.98
C THR A 54 0.29 9.06 16.43
N LEU A 55 -0.03 8.05 17.23
CA LEU A 55 -0.51 8.19 18.61
C LEU A 55 0.58 7.96 19.66
N GLY A 56 1.78 7.52 19.26
CA GLY A 56 2.85 7.15 20.19
C GLY A 56 2.55 5.85 20.94
N GLY A 57 1.59 5.06 20.46
CA GLY A 57 1.30 3.73 21.00
C GLY A 57 2.48 2.78 20.81
N PHE A 58 2.50 1.66 21.54
CA PHE A 58 3.53 0.62 21.41
C PHE A 58 4.97 1.13 21.50
N GLY A 59 5.21 2.16 22.34
CA GLY A 59 6.52 2.77 22.54
C GLY A 59 7.01 3.65 21.38
N GLY A 60 6.12 4.06 20.47
CA GLY A 60 6.45 4.93 19.35
C GLY A 60 6.57 6.41 19.72
N TYR A 61 7.11 7.20 18.78
CA TYR A 61 7.38 8.64 18.97
C TYR A 61 6.14 9.55 18.82
N GLY A 62 5.01 9.01 18.36
CA GLY A 62 3.83 9.80 18.00
C GLY A 62 4.06 10.68 16.77
N PHE A 63 3.03 11.43 16.38
CA PHE A 63 3.04 12.20 15.14
C PHE A 63 4.16 13.24 15.10
N GLU A 64 4.28 14.06 16.14
CA GLU A 64 5.26 15.14 16.18
C GLU A 64 6.70 14.60 16.18
N GLY A 65 6.99 13.59 17.00
CA GLY A 65 8.32 12.97 17.06
C GLY A 65 8.68 12.25 15.76
N THR A 66 7.72 11.54 15.14
CA THR A 66 7.95 10.86 13.86
C THR A 66 8.17 11.85 12.73
N MET A 67 7.36 12.91 12.62
CA MET A 67 7.54 13.96 11.62
C MET A 67 8.86 14.70 11.79
N GLY A 68 9.26 14.99 13.04
CA GLY A 68 10.55 15.58 13.34
C GLY A 68 11.72 14.68 12.94
N PHE A 69 11.64 13.38 13.22
CA PHE A 69 12.65 12.42 12.78
C PHE A 69 12.72 12.31 11.24
N PHE A 70 11.57 12.21 10.57
CA PHE A 70 11.50 12.05 9.12
C PHE A 70 12.03 13.27 8.38
N THR A 71 11.61 14.47 8.79
CA THR A 71 12.00 15.71 8.10
C THR A 71 13.33 16.28 8.58
N GLY A 72 13.67 16.13 9.86
CA GLY A 72 14.89 16.67 10.45
C GLY A 72 16.09 15.73 10.35
N THR A 73 15.91 14.44 10.66
CA THR A 73 17.04 13.48 10.66
C THR A 73 17.20 12.81 9.31
N MET A 74 16.11 12.31 8.74
CA MET A 74 16.15 11.62 7.44
C MET A 74 16.02 12.57 6.25
N HIS A 75 15.79 13.87 6.49
CA HIS A 75 15.68 14.91 5.46
C HIS A 75 14.62 14.60 4.39
N ILE A 76 13.58 13.83 4.74
CA ILE A 76 12.46 13.50 3.86
C ILE A 76 11.60 14.75 3.71
N PRO A 77 11.26 15.20 2.48
CA PRO A 77 10.36 16.32 2.30
C PRO A 77 9.02 16.08 2.99
N TRP A 78 8.50 17.11 3.66
CA TRP A 78 7.31 17.03 4.51
C TRP A 78 6.12 16.29 3.88
N PRO A 79 5.76 16.50 2.59
CA PRO A 79 4.63 15.79 1.98
C PRO A 79 4.82 14.27 1.93
N PHE A 80 6.04 13.81 1.67
CA PHE A 80 6.35 12.37 1.62
C PHE A 80 6.43 11.76 3.02
N ALA A 81 6.93 12.53 4.00
CA ALA A 81 6.91 12.11 5.40
C ALA A 81 5.48 11.92 5.90
N LEU A 82 4.58 12.88 5.64
CA LEU A 82 3.17 12.76 5.96
C LEU A 82 2.52 11.59 5.22
N ALA A 83 2.77 11.45 3.92
CA ALA A 83 2.22 10.36 3.12
C ALA A 83 2.63 8.98 3.69
N ALA A 84 3.88 8.83 4.13
CA ALA A 84 4.35 7.60 4.77
C ALA A 84 3.59 7.32 6.08
N ILE A 85 3.41 8.32 6.94
CA ILE A 85 2.65 8.15 8.19
C ILE A 85 1.20 7.76 7.91
N LEU A 86 0.54 8.43 6.95
CA LEU A 86 -0.85 8.14 6.59
C LEU A 86 -1.00 6.76 5.94
N ALA A 87 -0.04 6.34 5.10
CA ALA A 87 -0.05 5.01 4.49
C ALA A 87 0.03 3.90 5.55
N GLU A 88 0.90 4.03 6.56
CA GLU A 88 1.02 3.02 7.63
C GLU A 88 -0.12 3.06 8.65
N SER A 89 -0.71 4.23 8.90
CA SER A 89 -1.82 4.37 9.85
C SER A 89 -3.17 4.14 9.20
N LEU A 90 -3.63 5.12 8.42
CA LEU A 90 -4.92 5.06 7.74
C LEU A 90 -4.95 3.95 6.70
N GLY A 91 -3.85 3.65 6.01
CA GLY A 91 -3.79 2.51 5.09
C GLY A 91 -3.94 1.17 5.80
N ALA A 92 -3.31 0.96 6.96
CA ALA A 92 -3.51 -0.26 7.74
C ALA A 92 -4.96 -0.38 8.25
N LEU A 93 -5.55 0.71 8.75
CA LEU A 93 -6.95 0.74 9.16
C LEU A 93 -7.89 0.45 7.98
N ALA A 94 -7.63 1.06 6.83
CA ALA A 94 -8.35 0.84 5.59
C ALA A 94 -8.27 -0.62 5.12
N LEU A 95 -7.11 -1.28 5.28
CA LEU A 95 -6.95 -2.71 5.02
C LEU A 95 -7.80 -3.54 5.99
N VAL A 96 -7.80 -3.26 7.29
CA VAL A 96 -8.63 -3.99 8.27
C VAL A 96 -10.11 -3.88 7.93
N LEU A 97 -10.59 -2.70 7.57
CA LEU A 97 -11.98 -2.47 7.16
C LEU A 97 -12.29 -2.98 5.73
N GLY A 98 -11.27 -3.13 4.90
CA GLY A 98 -11.41 -3.49 3.49
C GLY A 98 -12.02 -2.37 2.66
N LEU A 99 -11.59 -1.14 2.95
CA LEU A 99 -11.98 0.07 2.24
C LEU A 99 -10.78 0.56 1.41
N GLY A 100 -10.94 0.70 0.09
CA GLY A 100 -9.86 1.05 -0.82
C GLY A 100 -8.67 0.09 -0.76
N GLY A 101 -8.89 -1.21 -0.54
CA GLY A 101 -7.84 -2.13 -0.13
C GLY A 101 -6.67 -2.24 -1.12
N ARG A 102 -6.90 -2.08 -2.43
CA ARG A 102 -5.81 -2.00 -3.43
C ARG A 102 -4.92 -0.78 -3.23
N ALA A 103 -5.51 0.39 -3.01
CA ALA A 103 -4.77 1.63 -2.80
C ALA A 103 -4.03 1.60 -1.46
N ALA A 104 -4.68 1.11 -0.40
CA ALA A 104 -4.10 0.97 0.92
C ALA A 104 -2.91 -0.02 0.91
N ALA A 105 -3.07 -1.19 0.29
CA ALA A 105 -1.99 -2.16 0.13
C ALA A 105 -0.82 -1.60 -0.69
N LEU A 106 -1.10 -0.85 -1.76
CA LEU A 106 -0.05 -0.20 -2.54
C LEU A 106 0.74 0.81 -1.70
N GLY A 107 0.06 1.62 -0.88
CA GLY A 107 0.71 2.55 0.05
C GLY A 107 1.64 1.83 1.03
N ILE A 108 1.18 0.73 1.62
CA ILE A 108 2.02 -0.12 2.49
C ILE A 108 3.21 -0.69 1.72
N ALA A 109 3.02 -1.21 0.51
CA ALA A 109 4.11 -1.76 -0.29
C ALA A 109 5.20 -0.71 -0.59
N VAL A 110 4.80 0.52 -0.93
CA VAL A 110 5.72 1.62 -1.18
C VAL A 110 6.48 1.99 0.10
N ASN A 111 5.79 2.13 1.24
CA ASN A 111 6.45 2.40 2.52
C ASN A 111 7.46 1.31 2.89
N MET A 112 7.10 0.04 2.74
CA MET A 112 8.00 -1.07 3.05
C MET A 112 9.20 -1.11 2.10
N ALA A 113 9.02 -0.77 0.82
CA ALA A 113 10.13 -0.68 -0.13
C ALA A 113 11.07 0.47 0.23
N VAL A 114 10.54 1.66 0.54
CA VAL A 114 11.35 2.81 0.95
C VAL A 114 12.09 2.49 2.24
N ALA A 115 11.41 2.02 3.28
CA ALA A 115 12.03 1.67 4.55
C ALA A 115 13.14 0.62 4.37
N ALA A 116 12.88 -0.43 3.57
CA ALA A 116 13.89 -1.43 3.24
C ALA A 116 15.14 -0.79 2.63
N LEU A 117 14.98 0.05 1.61
CA LEU A 117 16.09 0.65 0.87
C LEU A 117 16.85 1.73 1.66
N THR A 118 16.16 2.50 2.50
CA THR A 118 16.78 3.66 3.17
C THR A 118 17.27 3.38 4.57
N SER A 119 16.74 2.36 5.24
CA SER A 119 16.96 2.16 6.69
C SER A 119 17.37 0.75 7.08
N HIS A 120 17.12 -0.25 6.22
CA HIS A 120 17.34 -1.66 6.57
C HIS A 120 18.32 -2.40 5.64
N LEU A 121 18.54 -1.91 4.41
CA LEU A 121 19.38 -2.60 3.41
C LEU A 121 20.81 -2.82 3.92
N ASP A 122 21.40 -1.80 4.55
CA ASP A 122 22.74 -1.85 5.09
C ASP A 122 22.89 -2.78 6.30
N ASN A 123 21.78 -3.19 6.93
CA ASN A 123 21.76 -4.14 8.03
C ASN A 123 21.75 -5.60 7.53
N GLY A 124 21.60 -5.83 6.23
CA GLY A 124 21.56 -7.16 5.64
C GLY A 124 20.15 -7.77 5.60
N PHE A 125 20.07 -9.05 5.26
CA PHE A 125 18.79 -9.72 5.02
C PHE A 125 18.01 -9.99 6.32
N PHE A 126 18.64 -10.66 7.29
CA PHE A 126 17.95 -11.22 8.46
C PHE A 126 17.52 -10.17 9.47
N MET A 127 16.37 -10.39 10.10
CA MET A 127 15.97 -9.61 11.29
C MET A 127 16.94 -9.86 12.47
N ASN A 128 17.07 -8.86 13.34
CA ASN A 128 17.97 -8.84 14.47
C ASN A 128 17.37 -9.46 15.75
N TRP A 129 16.79 -10.65 15.61
CA TRP A 129 16.05 -11.33 16.71
C TRP A 129 16.85 -11.49 18.02
N PHE A 130 18.17 -11.64 17.90
CA PHE A 130 19.08 -11.86 19.04
C PHE A 130 19.93 -10.64 19.40
N GLY A 131 19.74 -9.50 18.75
CA GLY A 131 20.51 -8.28 19.04
C GLY A 131 21.97 -8.30 18.56
N ASN A 132 22.35 -9.24 17.70
CA ASN A 132 23.74 -9.40 17.21
C ASN A 132 24.07 -8.53 15.97
N GLN A 133 23.10 -7.77 15.46
CA GLN A 133 23.25 -6.86 14.32
C GLN A 133 23.12 -5.41 14.77
N LYS A 134 23.64 -4.49 13.98
CA LYS A 134 23.53 -3.03 14.21
C LYS A 134 22.09 -2.50 14.13
N GLY A 135 21.19 -3.25 13.52
CA GLY A 135 19.78 -2.92 13.33
C GLY A 135 19.05 -4.08 12.65
N GLU A 136 17.74 -3.91 12.45
CA GLU A 136 16.91 -4.93 11.78
C GLU A 136 17.25 -5.01 10.27
N GLY A 137 17.33 -6.22 9.74
CA GLY A 137 17.41 -6.45 8.28
C GLY A 137 16.10 -6.20 7.54
N PHE A 138 16.09 -6.46 6.23
CA PHE A 138 14.94 -6.17 5.36
C PHE A 138 14.02 -7.38 5.08
N GLU A 139 14.24 -8.55 5.69
CA GLU A 139 13.43 -9.77 5.54
C GLU A 139 11.92 -9.52 5.76
N TYR A 140 11.54 -8.84 6.85
CA TYR A 140 10.15 -8.50 7.14
C TYR A 140 9.49 -7.66 6.04
N HIS A 141 10.25 -6.70 5.48
CA HIS A 141 9.75 -5.79 4.46
C HIS A 141 9.39 -6.54 3.18
N LEU A 142 10.19 -7.54 2.78
CA LEU A 142 9.89 -8.37 1.62
C LEU A 142 8.61 -9.17 1.78
N LEU A 143 8.37 -9.74 2.97
CA LEU A 143 7.14 -10.46 3.26
C LEU A 143 5.92 -9.54 3.19
N ALA A 144 6.02 -8.35 3.81
CA ALA A 144 4.95 -7.36 3.77
C ALA A 144 4.66 -6.87 2.33
N ILE A 145 5.69 -6.61 1.52
CA ILE A 145 5.55 -6.25 0.10
C ILE A 145 4.87 -7.37 -0.68
N GLY A 146 5.29 -8.62 -0.50
CA GLY A 146 4.70 -9.77 -1.19
C GLY A 146 3.19 -9.91 -0.90
N ILE A 147 2.80 -9.80 0.37
CA ILE A 147 1.40 -9.83 0.80
C ILE A 147 0.64 -8.62 0.22
N ALA A 148 1.21 -7.43 0.30
CA ALA A 148 0.61 -6.21 -0.22
C ALA A 148 0.35 -6.30 -1.72
N LEU A 149 1.32 -6.77 -2.51
CA LEU A 149 1.17 -6.96 -3.95
C LEU A 149 0.09 -8.00 -4.28
N ALA A 150 0.00 -9.08 -3.51
CA ALA A 150 -1.09 -10.05 -3.66
C ALA A 150 -2.47 -9.41 -3.44
N VAL A 151 -2.62 -8.54 -2.44
CA VAL A 151 -3.86 -7.76 -2.21
C VAL A 151 -4.10 -6.73 -3.32
N VAL A 152 -3.07 -6.05 -3.81
CA VAL A 152 -3.17 -5.12 -4.95
C VAL A 152 -3.73 -5.82 -6.19
N VAL A 153 -3.32 -7.07 -6.45
CA VAL A 153 -3.80 -7.85 -7.61
C VAL A 153 -5.19 -8.42 -7.37
N ARG A 154 -5.44 -9.03 -6.20
CA ARG A 154 -6.68 -9.76 -5.90
C ARG A 154 -7.85 -8.86 -5.49
N GLY A 155 -7.56 -7.66 -4.96
CA GLY A 155 -8.54 -6.79 -4.33
C GLY A 155 -8.78 -7.15 -2.87
N SER A 156 -9.79 -6.52 -2.26
CA SER A 156 -10.03 -6.54 -0.81
C SER A 156 -10.63 -7.85 -0.26
N GLY A 157 -11.00 -8.78 -1.11
CA GLY A 157 -11.56 -10.09 -0.75
C GLY A 157 -12.91 -10.04 -0.04
N ARG A 158 -13.24 -11.15 0.63
CA ARG A 158 -14.47 -11.32 1.42
C ARG A 158 -14.54 -10.31 2.59
N TRP A 159 -15.76 -9.99 3.03
CA TRP A 159 -16.05 -9.08 4.15
C TRP A 159 -15.33 -7.72 4.08
N SER A 160 -15.24 -7.16 2.88
CA SER A 160 -14.68 -5.83 2.64
C SER A 160 -15.79 -4.80 2.39
N LEU A 161 -15.59 -3.56 2.86
CA LEU A 161 -16.46 -2.44 2.52
C LEU A 161 -16.45 -2.15 1.02
N ASP A 162 -15.34 -2.40 0.32
CA ASP A 162 -15.24 -2.30 -1.14
C ASP A 162 -16.27 -3.16 -1.85
N ARG A 163 -16.49 -4.40 -1.38
CA ARG A 163 -17.50 -5.30 -1.94
C ARG A 163 -18.91 -4.81 -1.69
N TRP A 164 -19.17 -4.18 -0.54
CA TRP A 164 -20.46 -3.57 -0.22
C TRP A 164 -20.72 -2.35 -1.13
N LEU A 165 -19.74 -1.47 -1.28
CA LEU A 165 -19.81 -0.29 -2.15
C LEU A 165 -19.94 -0.66 -3.64
N ALA A 166 -19.21 -1.67 -4.11
CA ALA A 166 -19.26 -2.10 -5.52
C ALA A 166 -20.58 -2.79 -5.91
N ARG A 167 -21.40 -3.19 -4.93
CA ARG A 167 -22.72 -3.82 -5.13
C ARG A 167 -23.90 -2.87 -4.96
N SER A 168 -23.65 -1.67 -4.45
CA SER A 168 -24.66 -0.62 -4.23
C SER A 168 -24.81 0.27 -5.47
#